data_AF-S7PXV4-F1
#
_entry.id   AF-S7PXV4-F1
#
_cell.length_a   1.000
_cell.length_b   1.000
_cell.length_c   1.000
_cell.angle_alpha   90.00
_cell.angle_beta   90.00
_cell.angle_gamma   90.00
#
_symmetry.space_group_name_H-M   'P 1'
#
loop_
_entity.id
_entity.type
_entity.pdbx_description
1 polymer ?
#
loop_
_entity_poly.entity_id
_entity_poly.type
_entity_poly.pdbx_seq_one_letter_code
_entity_poly.pdbx_strand_id
1 'polypeptide(L)'
;MSDANSIFALVVGINDYSGTDLAGDGELPEVANLHCAEPDAKNIRNFLVKSLHVPEANIATLYDKQATREGILSSFRTHLIENERIKKDDPILFYFAGHGTRYLDFDQYDDEFQDEDANNNYADTGGREEHMHEAICPADRRADVVWDIEDWELGDLLMELWNEKGDNITVIMDCCHSGSGTR
;
A
#
# COMPACT_ATOMS: atom_id res chain seq x y z
N MET A 1 28.24 -8.45 3.00
CA MET A 1 27.70 -7.96 1.73
C MET A 1 26.85 -9.08 1.19
N SER A 2 25.52 -8.94 1.24
CA SER A 2 24.62 -9.88 0.58
C SER A 2 24.90 -9.83 -0.92
N ASP A 3 24.97 -10.99 -1.56
CA ASP A 3 25.00 -11.05 -3.02
C ASP A 3 23.69 -10.44 -3.53
N ALA A 4 23.74 -9.46 -4.43
CA ALA A 4 22.52 -8.87 -5.02
C ALA A 4 21.61 -9.91 -5.69
N ASN A 5 22.14 -11.11 -5.98
CA ASN A 5 21.38 -12.30 -6.38
C ASN A 5 20.33 -12.78 -5.36
N SER A 6 20.40 -12.36 -4.10
CA SER A 6 19.46 -12.78 -3.05
C SER A 6 18.32 -11.81 -2.78
N ILE A 7 18.21 -10.71 -3.54
CA ILE A 7 17.06 -9.79 -3.40
C ILE A 7 15.78 -10.49 -3.85
N PHE A 8 14.72 -10.34 -3.05
CA PHE A 8 13.35 -10.67 -3.42
C PHE A 8 12.49 -9.42 -3.42
N ALA A 9 11.56 -9.32 -4.37
CA ALA A 9 10.74 -8.14 -4.49
C ALA A 9 9.29 -8.47 -4.86
N LEU A 10 8.37 -7.66 -4.33
CA LEU A 10 7.01 -7.50 -4.84
C LEU A 10 6.87 -6.06 -5.33
N VAL A 11 6.55 -5.90 -6.61
CA VAL A 11 6.50 -4.61 -7.30
C VAL A 11 5.11 -4.40 -7.89
N VAL A 12 4.38 -3.42 -7.36
CA VAL A 12 2.99 -3.14 -7.71
C VAL A 12 2.90 -1.76 -8.36
N GLY A 13 2.20 -1.66 -9.49
CA GLY A 13 1.98 -0.38 -10.20
C GLY A 13 0.61 -0.31 -10.83
N ILE A 14 -0.18 0.71 -10.47
CA ILE A 14 -1.59 0.81 -10.87
C ILE A 14 -1.88 2.17 -11.47
N ASN A 15 -2.18 2.18 -12.77
CA ASN A 15 -2.70 3.33 -13.50
C ASN A 15 -4.21 3.23 -13.77
N ASP A 16 -4.68 2.02 -14.11
CA ASP A 16 -6.06 1.79 -14.51
C ASP A 16 -6.97 1.49 -13.31
N TYR A 17 -7.76 2.50 -12.91
CA TYR A 17 -8.84 2.43 -11.93
C TYR A 17 -10.22 2.50 -12.61
N SER A 18 -10.31 2.27 -13.92
CA SER A 18 -11.61 2.31 -14.64
C SER A 18 -12.58 1.21 -14.23
N GLY A 19 -12.10 0.16 -13.55
CA GLY A 19 -12.92 -0.91 -12.99
C GLY A 19 -13.50 -0.58 -11.61
N THR A 20 -13.20 0.60 -11.06
CA THR A 20 -13.70 1.01 -9.75
C THR A 20 -15.15 1.47 -9.89
N ASP A 21 -16.04 0.86 -9.11
CA ASP A 21 -17.45 1.26 -9.02
C ASP A 21 -17.66 1.92 -7.66
N LEU A 22 -17.94 3.22 -7.71
CA LEU A 22 -18.12 4.07 -6.54
C LEU A 22 -19.57 4.52 -6.40
N ALA A 23 -20.50 3.88 -7.14
CA ALA A 23 -21.93 4.14 -7.05
C ALA A 23 -22.58 3.66 -5.73
N GLY A 24 -21.77 3.35 -4.71
CA GLY A 24 -22.23 3.24 -3.32
C GLY A 24 -22.68 4.61 -2.78
N ASP A 25 -23.15 4.63 -1.54
CA ASP A 25 -23.71 5.79 -0.81
C ASP A 25 -22.78 7.03 -0.64
N GLY A 26 -21.65 7.06 -1.33
CA GLY A 26 -20.84 8.26 -1.53
C GLY A 26 -19.65 8.39 -0.59
N GLU A 27 -19.28 7.33 0.14
CA GLU A 27 -18.19 7.40 1.12
C GLU A 27 -16.78 7.29 0.51
N LEU A 28 -16.62 6.69 -0.68
CA LEU A 28 -15.32 6.55 -1.33
C LEU A 28 -15.09 7.63 -2.42
N PRO A 29 -13.99 8.40 -2.37
CA PRO A 29 -13.71 9.44 -3.37
C PRO A 29 -13.45 8.84 -4.76
N GLU A 30 -13.90 9.53 -5.82
CA GLU A 30 -13.63 9.14 -7.21
C GLU A 30 -12.14 9.15 -7.53
N VAL A 31 -11.64 8.01 -7.99
CA VAL A 31 -10.21 7.82 -8.26
C VAL A 31 -9.96 7.87 -9.77
N ALA A 32 -9.34 8.97 -10.22
CA ALA A 32 -8.95 9.11 -11.61
C ALA A 32 -7.82 8.16 -11.99
N ASN A 33 -7.80 7.70 -13.25
CA ASN A 33 -6.67 6.95 -13.78
C ASN A 33 -5.37 7.76 -13.68
N LEU A 34 -4.28 7.07 -13.36
CA LEU A 34 -2.92 7.63 -13.38
C LEU A 34 -2.24 7.35 -14.71
N HIS A 35 -1.07 7.94 -14.89
CA HIS A 35 -0.26 7.76 -16.09
C HIS A 35 1.13 7.19 -15.83
N CYS A 36 1.68 7.37 -14.62
CA CYS A 36 3.08 7.06 -14.34
C CYS A 36 3.28 5.85 -13.43
N ALA A 37 2.30 5.45 -12.62
CA ALA A 37 2.48 4.41 -11.60
C ALA A 37 2.88 3.04 -12.18
N GLU A 38 2.19 2.57 -13.22
CA GLU A 38 2.56 1.31 -13.89
C GLU A 38 3.93 1.42 -14.61
N PRO A 39 4.22 2.49 -15.39
CA PRO A 39 5.57 2.75 -15.90
C PRO A 39 6.67 2.79 -14.83
N ASP A 40 6.44 3.41 -13.67
CA ASP A 40 7.41 3.55 -12.60
C ASP A 40 7.70 2.19 -11.94
N ALA A 41 6.67 1.40 -11.69
CA ALA A 41 6.81 0.01 -11.24
C ALA A 41 7.60 -0.85 -12.26
N LYS A 42 7.36 -0.68 -13.56
CA LYS A 42 8.15 -1.34 -14.62
C LYS A 42 9.61 -0.85 -14.62
N ASN A 43 9.86 0.42 -14.34
CA ASN A 43 11.20 0.97 -14.24
C ASN A 43 11.97 0.39 -13.04
N ILE A 44 11.31 0.24 -11.88
CA ILE A 44 11.88 -0.44 -10.71
C ILE A 44 12.19 -1.90 -11.03
N ARG A 45 11.25 -2.66 -11.62
CA ARG A 45 11.52 -4.04 -12.06
C ARG A 45 12.73 -4.09 -12.99
N ASN A 46 12.80 -3.20 -13.98
CA ASN A 46 13.91 -3.13 -14.92
C ASN A 46 15.25 -2.81 -14.23
N PHE A 47 15.25 -1.92 -13.25
CA PHE A 47 16.43 -1.61 -12.45
C PHE A 47 16.91 -2.82 -11.65
N LEU A 48 16.00 -3.51 -10.95
CA LEU A 48 16.32 -4.73 -10.20
C LEU A 48 16.97 -5.79 -11.12
N VAL A 49 16.37 -6.05 -12.28
CA VAL A 49 16.87 -7.08 -13.20
C VAL A 49 18.15 -6.65 -13.92
N LYS A 50 18.18 -5.44 -14.50
CA LYS A 50 19.26 -5.04 -15.43
C LYS A 50 20.47 -4.44 -14.74
N SER A 51 20.25 -3.75 -13.62
CA SER A 51 21.32 -3.04 -12.91
C SER A 51 21.81 -3.84 -11.71
N LEU A 52 20.88 -4.42 -10.94
CA LEU A 52 21.22 -5.20 -9.76
C LEU A 52 21.34 -6.71 -10.04
N HIS A 53 21.00 -7.16 -11.25
CA HIS A 53 21.09 -8.56 -11.68
C HIS A 53 20.23 -9.52 -10.82
N VAL A 54 19.15 -9.00 -10.24
CA VAL A 54 18.20 -9.82 -9.46
C VAL A 54 17.53 -10.82 -10.40
N PRO A 55 17.53 -12.14 -10.06
CA PRO A 55 16.84 -13.13 -10.86
C PRO A 55 15.36 -12.80 -11.01
N GLU A 56 14.81 -12.89 -12.23
CA GLU A 56 13.40 -12.57 -12.47
C GLU A 56 12.45 -13.41 -11.61
N ALA A 57 12.82 -14.66 -11.31
CA ALA A 57 12.06 -15.55 -10.43
C ALA A 57 11.98 -15.06 -8.97
N ASN A 58 12.77 -14.07 -8.57
CA ASN A 58 12.70 -13.47 -7.23
C ASN A 58 11.79 -12.22 -7.20
N ILE A 59 11.28 -11.78 -8.34
CA ILE A 59 10.48 -10.55 -8.47
C ILE A 59 9.06 -10.93 -8.88
N ALA A 60 8.10 -10.71 -7.98
CA ALA A 60 6.69 -10.72 -8.32
C ALA A 60 6.27 -9.31 -8.76
N THR A 61 5.41 -9.24 -9.78
CA THR A 61 4.91 -7.97 -10.31
C THR A 61 3.40 -8.01 -10.47
N LEU A 62 2.70 -6.96 -10.05
CA LEU A 62 1.28 -6.78 -10.30
C LEU A 62 1.06 -5.43 -10.96
N TYR A 63 0.43 -5.44 -12.13
CA TYR A 63 0.19 -4.25 -12.93
C TYR A 63 -1.30 -4.06 -13.22
N ASP A 64 -1.79 -2.84 -13.03
CA ASP A 64 -3.17 -2.44 -13.32
C ASP A 64 -4.17 -3.48 -12.80
N LYS A 65 -4.98 -4.07 -13.68
CA LYS A 65 -6.04 -5.04 -13.37
C LYS A 65 -5.56 -6.31 -12.64
N GLN A 66 -4.26 -6.58 -12.60
CA GLN A 66 -3.69 -7.69 -11.82
C GLN A 66 -3.50 -7.32 -10.35
N ALA A 67 -3.35 -6.03 -10.05
CA ALA A 67 -3.17 -5.51 -8.71
C ALA A 67 -4.52 -5.35 -7.99
N THR A 68 -5.29 -6.44 -7.96
CA THR A 68 -6.51 -6.54 -7.16
C THR A 68 -6.17 -6.61 -5.67
N ARG A 69 -7.14 -6.36 -4.81
CA ARG A 69 -6.96 -6.50 -3.34
C ARG A 69 -6.44 -7.89 -2.99
N GLU A 70 -7.11 -8.92 -3.50
CA GLU A 70 -6.68 -10.31 -3.32
C GLU A 70 -5.31 -10.58 -3.94
N GLY A 71 -5.03 -10.03 -5.13
CA GLY A 71 -3.76 -10.21 -5.83
C GLY A 71 -2.58 -9.66 -5.04
N ILE A 72 -2.70 -8.46 -4.48
CA ILE A 72 -1.67 -7.82 -3.65
C ILE A 72 -1.44 -8.64 -2.38
N LEU A 73 -2.50 -8.93 -1.61
CA LEU A 73 -2.37 -9.65 -0.34
C LEU A 73 -1.84 -11.08 -0.50
N SER A 74 -2.35 -11.82 -1.49
CA SER A 74 -1.90 -13.18 -1.78
C SER A 74 -0.46 -13.20 -2.28
N SER A 75 -0.06 -12.24 -3.12
CA SER A 75 1.33 -12.13 -3.57
C SER A 75 2.25 -11.79 -2.41
N PHE A 76 1.85 -10.89 -1.51
CA PHE A 76 2.65 -10.56 -0.32
C PHE A 76 2.88 -11.80 0.54
N ARG A 77 1.82 -12.54 0.86
CA ARG A 77 1.90 -13.77 1.67
C ARG A 77 2.72 -14.85 0.97
N THR A 78 2.33 -15.24 -0.23
CA THR A 78 2.93 -16.42 -0.89
C THR A 78 4.34 -16.16 -1.43
N HIS A 79 4.62 -14.95 -1.93
CA HIS A 79 5.92 -14.64 -2.54
C HIS A 79 6.96 -14.10 -1.55
N LEU A 80 6.56 -13.41 -0.47
CA LEU A 80 7.49 -12.84 0.50
C LEU A 80 7.52 -13.61 1.83
N ILE A 81 6.36 -13.88 2.43
CA ILE A 81 6.29 -14.48 3.77
C ILE A 81 6.55 -16.00 3.69
N GLU A 82 5.76 -16.71 2.90
CA GLU A 82 5.77 -18.18 2.84
C GLU A 82 6.90 -18.74 1.94
N ASN A 83 7.58 -17.88 1.19
CA ASN A 83 8.57 -18.30 0.21
C ASN A 83 9.85 -18.85 0.89
N GLU A 84 10.01 -20.16 0.86
CA GLU A 84 11.14 -20.90 1.46
C GLU A 84 12.50 -20.57 0.83
N ARG A 85 12.52 -19.94 -0.37
CA ARG A 85 13.77 -19.52 -1.01
C ARG A 85 14.39 -18.29 -0.33
N ILE A 86 13.57 -17.51 0.39
CA ILE A 86 14.01 -16.33 1.13
C ILE A 86 14.53 -16.80 2.48
N LYS A 87 15.83 -16.59 2.70
CA LYS A 87 16.49 -16.91 3.96
C LYS A 87 16.39 -15.72 4.91
N LYS A 88 16.62 -15.98 6.19
CA LYS A 88 16.71 -14.94 7.19
C LYS A 88 17.76 -13.89 6.78
N ASP A 89 17.39 -12.63 6.90
CA ASP A 89 18.18 -11.43 6.59
C ASP A 89 18.48 -11.21 5.10
N ASP A 90 17.89 -11.99 4.19
CA ASP A 90 17.90 -11.67 2.76
C ASP A 90 17.19 -10.33 2.51
N PRO A 91 17.69 -9.49 1.58
CA PRO A 91 17.07 -8.21 1.28
C PRO A 91 15.72 -8.39 0.57
N ILE A 92 14.67 -7.79 1.13
CA ILE A 92 13.31 -7.83 0.60
C ILE A 92 12.86 -6.41 0.25
N LEU A 93 12.26 -6.25 -0.94
CA LEU A 93 11.67 -4.99 -1.39
C LEU A 93 10.17 -5.15 -1.60
N PHE A 94 9.38 -4.30 -0.97
CA PHE A 94 8.01 -4.02 -1.39
C PHE A 94 7.98 -2.63 -2.03
N TYR A 95 7.59 -2.56 -3.30
CA TYR A 95 7.39 -1.31 -4.03
C TYR A 95 5.93 -1.20 -4.44
N PHE A 96 5.29 -0.08 -4.13
CA PHE A 96 3.94 0.25 -4.56
C PHE A 96 3.93 1.62 -5.23
N ALA A 97 3.30 1.72 -6.40
CA ALA A 97 2.94 2.99 -7.04
C ALA A 97 1.46 2.97 -7.43
N GLY A 98 0.72 4.00 -7.04
CA GLY A 98 -0.72 4.06 -7.23
C GLY A 98 -1.38 5.16 -6.41
N HIS A 99 -2.69 5.07 -6.21
CA HIS A 99 -3.39 5.96 -5.30
C HIS A 99 -3.28 5.45 -3.85
N GLY A 100 -3.11 6.41 -2.95
CA GLY A 100 -3.36 6.22 -1.52
C GLY A 100 -4.51 7.13 -1.10
N THR A 101 -5.24 6.72 -0.08
CA THR A 101 -6.41 7.42 0.44
C THR A 101 -6.30 7.60 1.95
N ARG A 102 -7.19 8.42 2.51
CA ARG A 102 -7.37 8.58 3.96
C ARG A 102 -8.83 8.39 4.32
N TYR A 103 -9.07 7.61 5.36
CA TYR A 103 -10.38 7.42 5.96
C TYR A 103 -10.43 8.15 7.30
N LEU A 104 -11.57 8.77 7.61
CA LEU A 104 -11.82 9.29 8.95
C LEU A 104 -12.20 8.13 9.87
N ASP A 105 -11.59 8.06 11.04
CA ASP A 105 -11.99 7.17 12.11
C ASP A 105 -13.30 7.69 12.71
N PHE A 106 -14.42 7.07 12.33
CA PHE A 106 -15.74 7.44 12.83
C PHE A 106 -16.02 6.88 14.24
N ASP A 107 -15.23 5.90 14.72
CA ASP A 107 -15.41 5.29 16.05
C ASP A 107 -14.93 6.19 17.20
N GLN A 108 -14.15 7.24 16.90
CA GLN A 108 -13.76 8.29 17.87
C GLN A 108 -14.62 9.54 17.79
N TYR A 109 -15.70 9.52 17.00
CA TYR A 109 -16.68 10.61 16.90
C TYR A 109 -17.84 10.49 17.91
N ASP A 110 -17.75 9.59 18.89
CA ASP A 110 -18.66 9.56 20.04
C ASP A 110 -17.97 10.20 21.26
N ASP A 111 -18.60 11.31 21.72
CA ASP A 111 -18.56 11.90 23.06
C ASP A 111 -17.55 13.01 23.50
N GLU A 112 -16.46 13.37 22.80
CA GLU A 112 -15.52 14.40 23.35
C GLU A 112 -15.48 15.80 22.71
N PHE A 113 -16.23 16.08 21.63
CA PHE A 113 -16.24 17.42 20.98
C PHE A 113 -17.64 18.05 20.85
N GLN A 114 -18.47 17.97 21.89
CA GLN A 114 -19.50 19.00 22.10
C GLN A 114 -18.84 20.21 22.79
N ASP A 115 -18.05 20.97 22.03
CA ASP A 115 -17.65 22.31 22.46
C ASP A 115 -18.92 23.17 22.46
N GLU A 116 -19.44 23.49 23.65
CA GLU A 116 -20.60 24.37 23.86
C GLU A 116 -20.34 25.84 23.47
N ASP A 117 -19.17 26.16 22.91
CA ASP A 117 -18.82 27.50 22.45
C ASP A 117 -18.81 27.60 20.92
N ALA A 118 -20.02 27.51 20.34
CA ALA A 118 -20.32 27.72 18.92
C ALA A 118 -20.13 29.18 18.46
N ASN A 119 -19.00 29.82 18.78
CA ASN A 119 -18.76 31.20 18.34
C ASN A 119 -17.28 31.58 18.12
N ASN A 120 -16.36 30.63 17.94
CA ASN A 120 -14.98 30.99 17.61
C ASN A 120 -14.53 30.45 16.25
N ASN A 121 -14.08 31.40 15.43
CA ASN A 121 -13.69 31.29 14.03
C ASN A 121 -12.27 30.69 13.94
N TYR A 122 -12.08 29.45 14.40
CA TYR A 122 -10.78 28.78 14.38
C TYR A 122 -10.65 27.87 13.17
N ALA A 123 -9.97 28.41 12.16
CA ALA A 123 -9.25 27.67 11.14
C ALA A 123 -8.01 27.01 11.75
N ASP A 124 -8.21 26.07 12.67
CA ASP A 124 -7.15 25.23 13.22
C ASP A 124 -7.53 23.77 13.01
N THR A 125 -7.04 23.21 11.91
CA THR A 125 -7.29 21.84 11.46
C THR A 125 -6.36 20.81 12.13
N GLY A 126 -5.55 21.22 13.12
CA GLY A 126 -4.52 20.38 13.73
C GLY A 126 -5.05 19.11 14.41
N GLY A 127 -6.25 19.14 15.00
CA GLY A 127 -6.82 17.98 15.71
C GLY A 127 -7.56 16.96 14.83
N ARG A 128 -7.77 17.23 13.53
CA ARG A 128 -8.44 16.29 12.62
C ARG A 128 -7.50 15.24 12.01
N GLU A 129 -6.19 15.47 12.09
CA GLU A 129 -5.19 14.56 11.52
C GLU A 129 -4.90 13.36 12.43
N GLU A 130 -5.31 13.40 13.70
CA GLU A 130 -4.99 12.39 14.72
C GLU A 130 -5.82 11.10 14.60
N HIS A 131 -6.83 11.10 13.73
CA HIS A 131 -7.86 10.07 13.60
C HIS A 131 -8.09 9.69 12.14
N MET A 132 -7.04 9.70 11.31
CA MET A 132 -7.13 9.29 9.91
C MET A 132 -6.30 8.03 9.66
N HIS A 133 -6.94 7.00 9.09
CA HIS A 133 -6.25 5.79 8.63
C HIS A 133 -5.86 5.97 7.16
N GLU A 134 -4.62 5.65 6.80
CA GLU A 134 -4.17 5.68 5.41
C GLU A 134 -4.35 4.30 4.76
N ALA A 135 -4.58 4.27 3.46
CA ALA A 135 -4.74 3.00 2.74
C ALA A 135 -4.22 3.08 1.31
N ILE A 136 -3.77 1.96 0.76
CA ILE A 136 -3.47 1.84 -0.67
C ILE A 136 -4.68 1.32 -1.45
N CYS A 137 -4.89 1.90 -2.63
CA CYS A 137 -6.04 1.61 -3.48
C CYS A 137 -5.73 0.44 -4.43
N PRO A 138 -6.38 -0.74 -4.31
CA PRO A 138 -6.29 -1.79 -5.32
C PRO A 138 -7.05 -1.42 -6.59
N ALA A 139 -6.71 -2.06 -7.70
CA ALA A 139 -7.29 -1.76 -9.02
C ALA A 139 -8.78 -2.15 -9.13
N ASP A 140 -9.26 -3.04 -8.27
CA ASP A 140 -10.63 -3.53 -8.20
C ASP A 140 -11.42 -2.92 -7.04
N ARG A 141 -10.91 -1.85 -6.39
CA ARG A 141 -11.61 -1.18 -5.30
C ARG A 141 -13.03 -0.79 -5.70
N ARG A 142 -13.98 -1.08 -4.83
CA ARG A 142 -15.41 -0.87 -5.07
C ARG A 142 -16.08 -0.59 -3.74
N ALA A 143 -16.88 0.48 -3.69
CA ALA A 143 -17.64 0.82 -2.49
C ALA A 143 -18.44 -0.40 -2.00
N ASP A 144 -18.37 -0.66 -0.69
CA ASP A 144 -19.07 -1.73 0.04
C ASP A 144 -18.76 -3.18 -0.41
N VAL A 145 -17.83 -3.39 -1.34
CA VAL A 145 -17.54 -4.73 -1.88
C VAL A 145 -16.07 -5.09 -1.85
N VAL A 146 -15.20 -4.16 -2.25
CA VAL A 146 -13.75 -4.35 -2.22
C VAL A 146 -13.13 -3.12 -1.58
N TRP A 147 -12.82 -3.25 -0.30
CA TRP A 147 -12.15 -2.23 0.50
C TRP A 147 -10.72 -2.02 0.02
N ASP A 148 -10.19 -0.83 0.29
CA ASP A 148 -8.77 -0.57 0.15
C ASP A 148 -7.95 -1.43 1.13
N ILE A 149 -6.63 -1.43 1.00
CA ILE A 149 -5.74 -2.11 1.95
C ILE A 149 -5.24 -1.06 2.93
N GLU A 150 -5.74 -1.12 4.16
CA GLU A 150 -5.41 -0.14 5.21
C GLU A 150 -3.97 -0.31 5.70
N ASP A 151 -3.42 0.77 6.26
CA ASP A 151 -2.05 0.83 6.78
C ASP A 151 -1.81 -0.23 7.85
N TRP A 152 -2.76 -0.48 8.76
CA TRP A 152 -2.66 -1.53 9.75
C TRP A 152 -2.65 -2.94 9.13
N GLU A 153 -3.40 -3.19 8.06
CA GLU A 153 -3.36 -4.48 7.35
C GLU A 153 -2.00 -4.73 6.70
N LEU A 154 -1.44 -3.68 6.08
CA LEU A 154 -0.10 -3.73 5.51
C LEU A 154 0.97 -3.84 6.63
N GLY A 155 0.76 -3.17 7.76
CA GLY A 155 1.59 -3.24 8.96
C GLY A 155 1.64 -4.65 9.55
N ASP A 156 0.50 -5.33 9.64
CA ASP A 156 0.41 -6.72 10.07
C ASP A 156 1.18 -7.67 9.14
N LEU A 157 1.04 -7.48 7.82
CA LEU A 157 1.82 -8.25 6.83
C LEU A 157 3.33 -7.99 6.94
N LEU A 158 3.74 -6.75 7.15
CA LEU A 158 5.14 -6.37 7.34
C LEU A 158 5.71 -6.94 8.65
N MET A 159 4.92 -6.95 9.73
CA MET A 159 5.29 -7.54 11.01
C MET A 159 5.42 -9.06 10.92
N GLU A 160 4.50 -9.72 10.22
CA GLU A 160 4.59 -11.16 9.93
C GLU A 160 5.86 -11.47 9.11
N LEU A 161 6.10 -10.71 8.04
CA LEU A 161 7.31 -10.83 7.22
C LEU A 161 8.58 -10.62 8.04
N TRP A 162 8.59 -9.62 8.93
CA TRP A 162 9.70 -9.34 9.83
C TRP A 162 10.01 -10.51 10.78
N ASN A 163 8.97 -11.08 11.38
CA ASN A 163 9.11 -12.23 12.27
C ASN A 163 9.69 -13.45 11.54
N GLU A 164 9.24 -13.70 10.32
CA GLU A 164 9.65 -14.87 9.53
C GLU A 164 11.04 -14.69 8.87
N LYS A 165 11.34 -13.51 8.31
CA LYS A 165 12.50 -13.29 7.43
C LYS A 165 13.55 -12.34 8.00
N GLY A 166 13.27 -11.59 9.07
CA GLY A 166 14.19 -10.57 9.61
C GLY A 166 13.87 -9.15 9.12
N ASP A 167 14.70 -8.18 9.50
CA ASP A 167 14.45 -6.74 9.35
C ASP A 167 15.04 -6.09 8.09
N ASN A 168 15.61 -6.87 7.18
CA ASN A 168 16.16 -6.38 5.92
C ASN A 168 15.05 -6.13 4.87
N ILE A 169 14.01 -5.40 5.27
CA ILE A 169 12.81 -5.11 4.50
C ILE A 169 12.84 -3.62 4.12
N THR A 170 12.83 -3.34 2.83
CA THR A 170 12.69 -1.99 2.29
C THR A 170 11.29 -1.83 1.72
N VAL A 171 10.58 -0.79 2.13
CA VAL A 171 9.27 -0.41 1.60
C VAL A 171 9.41 0.93 0.88
N ILE A 172 8.91 0.99 -0.35
CA ILE A 172 8.87 2.22 -1.15
C ILE A 172 7.42 2.44 -1.59
N MET A 173 6.83 3.54 -1.14
CA MET A 173 5.47 3.95 -1.47
C MET A 173 5.53 5.20 -2.34
N ASP A 174 5.12 5.08 -3.60
CA ASP A 174 4.99 6.16 -4.57
C ASP A 174 3.49 6.47 -4.77
N CYS A 175 2.89 6.98 -3.69
CA CYS A 175 1.47 7.33 -3.62
C CYS A 175 1.26 8.52 -2.67
N CYS A 176 0.16 9.25 -2.83
CA CYS A 176 -0.27 10.24 -1.85
C CYS A 176 -0.70 9.54 -0.55
N HIS A 177 -0.55 10.22 0.60
CA HIS A 177 -0.97 9.69 1.92
C HIS A 177 -0.29 8.35 2.29
N SER A 178 1.04 8.39 2.38
CA SER A 178 1.91 7.26 2.73
C SER A 178 2.71 7.49 4.02
N GLY A 179 2.29 8.44 4.86
CA GLY A 179 2.95 8.82 6.10
C GLY A 179 2.81 7.78 7.22
N SER A 180 1.72 7.01 7.25
CA SER A 180 1.48 5.90 8.19
C SER A 180 1.54 4.52 7.55
N GLY A 181 1.69 4.39 6.22
CA GLY A 181 1.67 3.10 5.50
C GLY A 181 2.69 2.02 5.92
N THR A 182 3.51 2.26 6.94
CA THR A 182 4.41 1.28 7.57
C THR A 182 4.35 1.29 9.10
N ARG A 183 3.33 1.87 9.73
CA ARG A 183 3.22 2.05 11.19
C ARG A 183 2.00 1.39 11.77
#